data_AF-A0A517PN12-F1
#
_entry.id   AF-A0A517PN12-F1
#
_cell.length_a   1.000
_cell.length_b   1.000
_cell.length_c   1.000
_cell.angle_alpha   90.00
_cell.angle_beta   90.00
_cell.angle_gamma   90.00
#
_symmetry.space_group_name_H-M   'P 1'
#
loop_
_entity.id
_entity.type
_entity.pdbx_description
1 polymer ?
#
loop_
_entity_poly.entity_id
_entity_poly.type
_entity_poly.pdbx_seq_one_letter_code
_entity_poly.pdbx_strand_id
1 'polypeptide(L)'
;MQQSDAQRECVLILGNSQTEEMQGVMHSLQEVFDEAELVCVPRLSELKTESIQPELVVICQNWPDEFSGRTLTELVRRFPVSRFLCCYGVWCEADGRTRNFWPVSIRVPARAAKFRIRQEAEIIRGTAPAYPLTAGRDEIFHYQAASESDTGGDCLQGKRVGVISRDPVYRRMLEALVQSRGALIASAARRALADLWLYDLDPWDVVQSRLMLLGEHPVCIGMMGLAHPETITAARLLGVDAVVCKVAPEQELFQTISRTLQQATIPRADC
;
A
#
# COMPACT_ATOMS: atom_id res chain seq x y z
N MET A 1 10.20 -7.15 -43.88
CA MET A 1 10.11 -7.52 -42.46
C MET A 1 10.77 -6.39 -41.68
N GLN A 2 9.99 -5.34 -41.39
CA GLN A 2 10.48 -4.12 -40.75
C GLN A 2 10.63 -4.40 -39.25
N GLN A 3 11.81 -4.16 -38.70
CA GLN A 3 12.00 -3.97 -37.27
C GLN A 3 11.09 -2.81 -36.85
N SER A 4 10.11 -3.07 -36.00
CA SER A 4 9.36 -1.99 -35.34
C SER A 4 10.33 -1.24 -34.45
N ASP A 5 10.42 0.08 -34.61
CA ASP A 5 10.93 0.96 -33.56
C ASP A 5 10.19 0.58 -32.27
N ALA A 6 10.92 0.03 -31.30
CA ALA A 6 10.37 -0.22 -29.97
C ALA A 6 10.14 1.16 -29.35
N GLN A 7 8.92 1.67 -29.50
CA GLN A 7 8.50 2.89 -28.83
C GLN A 7 8.65 2.63 -27.33
N ARG A 8 9.58 3.35 -26.71
CA ARG A 8 9.92 3.20 -25.29
C ARG A 8 8.67 3.48 -24.48
N GLU A 9 8.36 2.61 -23.50
CA GLU A 9 7.25 2.83 -22.58
C GLU A 9 7.39 4.23 -21.95
N CYS A 10 6.30 4.96 -21.79
CA CYS A 10 6.33 6.32 -21.24
C CYS A 10 5.34 6.44 -20.08
N VAL A 11 5.81 6.94 -18.94
CA VAL A 11 4.98 7.18 -17.75
C VAL A 11 5.04 8.66 -17.39
N LEU A 12 3.88 9.31 -17.36
CA LEU A 12 3.75 10.69 -16.91
C LEU A 12 3.43 10.71 -15.42
N ILE A 13 4.20 11.44 -14.64
CA ILE A 13 4.00 11.63 -13.19
C ILE A 13 3.63 13.09 -12.96
N LEU A 14 2.41 13.34 -12.51
CA LEU A 14 1.87 14.67 -12.19
C LEU A 14 1.86 14.91 -10.68
N GLY A 15 2.39 16.04 -10.24
CA GLY A 15 2.40 16.45 -8.83
C GLY A 15 3.75 16.26 -8.15
N ASN A 16 3.81 16.56 -6.86
CA ASN A 16 5.05 16.41 -6.10
C ASN A 16 5.27 14.93 -5.71
N SER A 17 6.14 14.24 -6.46
CA SER A 17 6.51 12.84 -6.22
C SER A 17 7.71 12.65 -5.28
N GLN A 18 8.29 13.74 -4.77
CA GLN A 18 9.50 13.72 -3.94
C GLN A 18 9.21 13.66 -2.44
N THR A 19 7.93 13.64 -2.04
CA THR A 19 7.54 13.51 -0.64
C THR A 19 7.79 12.09 -0.14
N GLU A 20 7.97 11.93 1.18
CA GLU A 20 8.19 10.62 1.81
C GLU A 20 7.06 9.62 1.49
N GLU A 21 5.81 10.08 1.49
CA GLU A 21 4.64 9.25 1.14
C GLU A 21 4.68 8.74 -0.31
N MET A 22 5.24 9.53 -1.24
CA MET A 22 5.28 9.19 -2.66
C MET A 22 6.55 8.43 -3.07
N GLN A 23 7.54 8.28 -2.19
CA GLN A 23 8.74 7.48 -2.48
C GLN A 23 8.40 6.04 -2.86
N GLY A 24 7.43 5.43 -2.17
CA GLY A 24 6.96 4.07 -2.49
C GLY A 24 6.34 3.97 -3.90
N VAL A 25 5.66 5.04 -4.34
CA VAL A 25 5.09 5.14 -5.69
C VAL A 25 6.23 5.20 -6.72
N MET A 26 7.19 6.10 -6.53
CA MET A 26 8.32 6.29 -7.44
C MET A 26 9.19 5.03 -7.55
N HIS A 27 9.51 4.41 -6.42
CA HIS A 27 10.27 3.16 -6.42
C HIS A 27 9.55 2.05 -7.17
N SER A 28 8.22 1.94 -6.99
CA SER A 28 7.41 0.96 -7.71
C SER A 28 7.36 1.22 -9.21
N LEU A 29 7.28 2.49 -9.64
CA LEU A 29 7.33 2.84 -11.05
C LEU A 29 8.67 2.46 -11.67
N GLN A 30 9.78 2.78 -11.00
CA GLN A 30 11.14 2.43 -11.46
C GLN A 30 11.37 0.92 -11.50
N GLU A 31 10.79 0.16 -10.57
CA GLU A 31 10.90 -1.30 -10.52
C GLU A 31 10.11 -1.98 -11.65
N VAL A 32 8.92 -1.46 -11.98
CA VAL A 32 7.98 -2.11 -12.90
C VAL A 32 8.15 -1.64 -14.34
N PHE A 33 8.49 -0.37 -14.52
CA PHE A 33 8.71 0.31 -15.80
C PHE A 33 10.19 0.72 -15.90
N ASP A 34 11.09 -0.27 -15.77
CA ASP A 34 12.55 -0.08 -15.67
C ASP A 34 13.19 0.48 -16.95
N GLU A 35 12.64 0.14 -18.12
CA GLU A 35 13.10 0.67 -19.41
C GLU A 35 12.36 1.93 -19.88
N ALA A 36 11.32 2.35 -19.14
CA ALA A 36 10.42 3.43 -19.54
C ALA A 36 11.00 4.83 -19.28
N GLU A 37 10.56 5.80 -20.07
CA GLU A 37 10.79 7.21 -19.78
C GLU A 37 9.81 7.70 -18.71
N LEU A 38 10.34 8.04 -17.53
CA LEU A 38 9.56 8.65 -16.45
C LEU A 38 9.60 10.18 -16.58
N VAL A 39 8.47 10.78 -16.98
CA VAL A 39 8.34 12.22 -17.17
C VAL A 39 7.65 12.83 -15.96
N CYS A 40 8.41 13.49 -15.08
CA CYS A 40 7.89 14.16 -13.88
C CYS A 40 7.53 15.62 -14.17
N VAL A 41 6.28 16.00 -13.89
CA VAL A 41 5.78 17.37 -14.05
C VAL A 41 5.04 17.79 -12.78
N PRO A 42 5.43 18.87 -12.09
CA PRO A 42 4.79 19.25 -10.83
C PRO A 42 3.39 19.83 -11.04
N ARG A 43 3.12 20.45 -12.19
CA ARG A 43 1.83 21.10 -12.52
C ARG A 43 1.40 20.83 -13.94
N LEU A 44 0.10 20.65 -14.15
CA LEU A 44 -0.45 20.35 -15.48
C LEU A 44 -0.18 21.46 -16.53
N SER A 45 -0.02 22.71 -16.08
CA SER A 45 0.34 23.85 -16.92
C SER A 45 1.75 23.78 -17.51
N GLU A 46 2.64 23.01 -16.89
CA GLU A 46 4.04 22.86 -17.31
C GLU A 46 4.21 21.71 -18.33
N LEU A 47 3.13 20.97 -18.58
CA LEU A 47 3.13 19.82 -19.47
C LEU A 47 3.14 20.25 -20.94
N LYS A 48 4.22 19.92 -21.66
CA LYS A 48 4.35 20.13 -23.10
C LYS A 48 3.84 18.91 -23.86
N THR A 49 2.57 18.93 -24.24
CA THR A 49 1.82 17.79 -24.80
C THR A 49 2.32 17.27 -26.14
N GLU A 50 3.02 18.09 -26.93
CA GLU A 50 3.44 17.72 -28.30
C GLU A 50 4.55 16.66 -28.35
N SER A 51 5.13 16.28 -27.22
CA SER A 51 6.34 15.44 -27.15
C SER A 51 6.16 14.09 -26.46
N ILE A 52 5.00 13.82 -25.84
CA ILE A 52 4.81 12.61 -25.03
C ILE A 52 3.49 11.91 -25.34
N GLN A 53 3.51 10.59 -25.29
CA GLN A 53 2.33 9.73 -25.34
C GLN A 53 2.45 8.70 -24.21
N PRO A 54 2.11 9.07 -22.97
CA PRO A 54 2.25 8.18 -21.84
C PRO A 54 1.27 7.01 -21.96
N GLU A 55 1.70 5.81 -21.62
CA GLU A 55 0.80 4.66 -21.45
C GLU A 55 0.14 4.69 -20.07
N LEU A 56 0.85 5.24 -19.08
CA LEU A 56 0.37 5.44 -17.72
C LEU A 56 0.55 6.89 -17.28
N VAL A 57 -0.50 7.47 -16.71
CA VAL A 57 -0.47 8.76 -16.03
C VAL A 57 -0.70 8.53 -14.54
N VAL A 58 0.28 8.88 -13.72
CA VAL A 58 0.23 8.80 -12.26
C VAL A 58 0.13 10.19 -11.66
N ILE A 59 -0.95 10.47 -10.94
CA ILE A 59 -1.13 11.69 -10.16
C ILE A 59 -0.69 11.40 -8.72
N CYS A 60 0.28 12.15 -8.22
CA CYS A 60 0.71 12.13 -6.82
C CYS A 60 -0.02 13.23 -6.04
N GLN A 61 -1.07 12.88 -5.30
CA GLN A 61 -1.85 13.79 -4.49
C GLN A 61 -1.43 13.71 -3.01
N ASN A 62 -0.76 14.73 -2.50
CA ASN A 62 -0.24 14.79 -1.14
C ASN A 62 -1.25 15.37 -0.12
N TRP A 63 -2.14 16.26 -0.56
CA TRP A 63 -3.18 16.84 0.31
C TRP A 63 -4.54 17.02 -0.41
N PRO A 64 -5.65 17.12 0.34
CA PRO A 64 -6.96 17.38 -0.24
C PRO A 64 -6.97 18.67 -1.07
N ASP A 65 -7.71 18.66 -2.18
CA ASP A 65 -7.88 19.82 -3.07
C ASP A 65 -6.59 20.32 -3.77
N GLU A 66 -5.48 19.58 -3.71
CA GLU A 66 -4.26 19.86 -4.50
C GLU A 66 -4.54 19.94 -6.01
N PHE A 67 -5.48 19.10 -6.47
CA PHE A 67 -5.95 19.09 -7.83
C PHE A 67 -7.45 19.39 -7.89
N SER A 68 -7.82 20.15 -8.92
CA SER A 68 -9.23 20.44 -9.20
C SER A 68 -9.90 19.25 -9.90
N GLY A 69 -11.23 19.15 -9.81
CA GLY A 69 -12.00 18.16 -10.59
C GLY A 69 -11.84 18.31 -12.12
N ARG A 70 -11.29 19.42 -12.62
CA ARG A 70 -11.00 19.61 -14.06
C ARG A 70 -9.71 18.91 -14.49
N THR A 71 -8.79 18.63 -13.56
CA THR A 71 -7.48 18.05 -13.86
C THR A 71 -7.62 16.70 -14.58
N LEU A 72 -8.48 15.81 -14.09
CA LEU A 72 -8.73 14.53 -14.77
C LEU A 72 -9.32 14.73 -16.17
N THR A 73 -10.30 15.62 -16.29
CA THR A 73 -10.94 15.93 -17.59
C THR A 73 -9.91 16.42 -18.61
N GLU A 74 -8.99 17.29 -18.20
CA GLU A 74 -7.93 17.81 -19.06
C GLU A 74 -6.90 16.73 -19.43
N LEU A 75 -6.53 15.88 -18.48
CA LEU A 75 -5.62 14.74 -18.74
C LEU A 75 -6.22 13.73 -19.72
N VAL A 76 -7.49 13.35 -19.53
CA VAL A 76 -8.20 12.44 -20.45
C VAL A 76 -8.33 13.04 -21.85
N ARG A 77 -8.55 14.36 -21.96
CA ARG A 77 -8.59 15.03 -23.27
C ARG A 77 -7.23 15.02 -23.98
N ARG A 78 -6.13 15.14 -23.23
CA ARG A 78 -4.76 15.14 -23.77
C ARG A 78 -4.28 13.74 -24.11
N PHE A 79 -4.62 12.76 -23.28
CA PHE A 79 -4.16 11.38 -23.41
C PHE A 79 -5.32 10.38 -23.28
N PRO A 80 -6.20 10.30 -24.30
CA PRO A 80 -7.44 9.52 -24.21
C PRO A 80 -7.22 8.00 -24.15
N VAL A 81 -6.05 7.52 -24.55
CA VAL A 81 -5.69 6.09 -24.56
C VAL A 81 -4.84 5.68 -23.36
N SER A 82 -4.41 6.63 -22.53
CA SER A 82 -3.60 6.32 -21.34
C SER A 82 -4.43 5.70 -20.24
N ARG A 83 -3.75 4.95 -19.38
CA ARG A 83 -4.28 4.49 -18.10
C ARG A 83 -3.98 5.55 -17.03
N PHE A 84 -4.81 5.61 -16.00
CA PHE A 84 -4.73 6.65 -14.97
C PHE A 84 -4.69 6.05 -13.58
N LEU A 85 -3.80 6.55 -12.74
CA LEU A 85 -3.77 6.31 -11.31
C LEU A 85 -3.66 7.63 -10.56
N CYS A 86 -4.42 7.77 -9.48
CA CYS A 86 -4.26 8.83 -8.50
C CYS A 86 -3.76 8.18 -7.20
N CYS A 87 -2.44 8.24 -7.01
CA CYS A 87 -1.77 7.82 -5.80
C CYS A 87 -1.88 8.95 -4.77
N TYR A 88 -2.64 8.69 -3.70
CA TYR A 88 -2.96 9.71 -2.71
C TYR A 88 -2.33 9.43 -1.35
N GLY A 89 -1.96 10.50 -0.66
CA GLY A 89 -1.40 10.48 0.67
C GLY A 89 -2.43 10.25 1.78
N VAL A 90 -1.96 10.01 2.99
CA VAL A 90 -2.82 9.68 4.16
C VAL A 90 -3.82 10.80 4.50
N TRP A 91 -3.48 12.06 4.21
CA TRP A 91 -4.38 13.20 4.39
C TRP A 91 -5.59 13.18 3.44
N CYS A 92 -5.51 12.41 2.36
CA CYS A 92 -6.54 12.28 1.33
C CYS A 92 -7.43 11.04 1.50
N GLU A 93 -7.25 10.23 2.55
CA GLU A 93 -8.06 9.00 2.74
C GLU A 93 -9.56 9.29 2.83
N ALA A 94 -9.92 10.38 3.50
CA ALA A 94 -11.31 10.80 3.64
C ALA A 94 -11.90 11.35 2.34
N ASP A 95 -11.07 11.79 1.37
CA ASP A 95 -11.56 12.37 0.12
C ASP A 95 -12.41 11.39 -0.66
N GLY A 96 -12.11 10.09 -0.63
CA GLY A 96 -12.92 9.08 -1.31
C GLY A 96 -14.35 8.93 -0.75
N ARG A 97 -14.63 9.48 0.43
CA ARG A 97 -15.96 9.45 1.06
C ARG A 97 -16.74 10.74 0.84
N THR A 98 -16.05 11.87 0.80
CA THR A 98 -16.66 13.21 0.80
C THR A 98 -16.51 13.96 -0.54
N ARG A 99 -15.55 13.56 -1.38
CA ARG A 99 -15.24 14.18 -2.67
C ARG A 99 -15.27 13.13 -3.79
N ASN A 100 -15.77 13.52 -4.97
CA ASN A 100 -15.87 12.64 -6.14
C ASN A 100 -15.01 13.14 -7.32
N PHE A 101 -13.89 13.81 -7.06
CA PHE A 101 -13.04 14.33 -8.14
C PHE A 101 -12.33 13.24 -8.94
N TRP A 102 -11.91 12.17 -8.26
CA TRP A 102 -11.28 11.02 -8.87
C TRP A 102 -12.24 9.82 -8.84
N PRO A 103 -12.49 9.15 -9.98
CA PRO A 103 -13.18 7.86 -10.00
C PRO A 103 -12.52 6.88 -9.05
N VAL A 104 -13.31 6.06 -8.36
CA VAL A 104 -12.77 5.11 -7.38
C VAL A 104 -11.79 4.12 -8.03
N SER A 105 -12.02 3.78 -9.30
CA SER A 105 -11.20 2.88 -10.12
C SER A 105 -9.75 3.29 -10.29
N ILE A 106 -9.45 4.59 -10.14
CA ILE A 106 -8.09 5.11 -10.28
C ILE A 106 -7.48 5.54 -8.95
N ARG A 107 -8.27 5.57 -7.86
CA ARG A 107 -7.82 6.04 -6.55
C ARG A 107 -7.06 4.95 -5.81
N VAL A 108 -5.81 5.21 -5.45
CA VAL A 108 -4.97 4.26 -4.73
C VAL A 108 -4.22 4.95 -3.59
N PRO A 109 -4.30 4.46 -2.34
CA PRO A 109 -3.41 4.94 -1.29
C PRO A 109 -1.95 4.74 -1.71
N ALA A 110 -1.07 5.72 -1.52
CA ALA A 110 0.33 5.63 -1.94
C ALA A 110 1.04 4.36 -1.41
N ARG A 111 0.70 3.91 -0.19
CA ARG A 111 1.20 2.65 0.40
C ARG A 111 0.83 1.38 -0.39
N ALA A 112 -0.27 1.40 -1.13
CA ALA A 112 -0.76 0.29 -1.95
C ALA A 112 -0.39 0.45 -3.44
N ALA A 113 0.38 1.50 -3.79
CA ALA A 113 0.68 1.83 -5.18
C ALA A 113 1.47 0.71 -5.88
N LYS A 114 2.36 0.02 -5.18
CA LYS A 114 3.19 -1.06 -5.77
C LYS A 114 2.35 -2.12 -6.48
N PHE A 115 1.34 -2.63 -5.78
CA PHE A 115 0.45 -3.64 -6.33
C PHE A 115 -0.30 -3.10 -7.55
N ARG A 116 -0.87 -1.91 -7.43
CA ARG A 116 -1.63 -1.33 -8.54
C ARG A 116 -0.76 -1.03 -9.76
N ILE A 117 0.44 -0.49 -9.55
CA ILE A 117 1.36 -0.17 -10.63
C ILE A 117 1.72 -1.42 -11.44
N ARG A 118 2.02 -2.53 -10.76
CA ARG A 118 2.25 -3.83 -11.42
C ARG A 118 1.06 -4.27 -12.26
N GLN A 119 -0.14 -4.15 -11.69
CA GLN A 119 -1.37 -4.51 -12.37
C GLN A 119 -1.62 -3.65 -13.62
N GLU A 120 -1.40 -2.33 -13.55
CA GLU A 120 -1.53 -1.46 -14.72
C GLU A 120 -0.49 -1.80 -15.79
N ALA A 121 0.73 -2.17 -15.40
CA ALA A 121 1.76 -2.61 -16.33
C ALA A 121 1.38 -3.93 -17.04
N GLU A 122 0.81 -4.90 -16.33
CA GLU A 122 0.28 -6.13 -16.93
C GLU A 122 -0.83 -5.83 -17.95
N ILE A 123 -1.70 -4.86 -17.66
CA ILE A 123 -2.74 -4.44 -18.59
C ILE A 123 -2.15 -3.75 -19.82
N ILE A 124 -1.18 -2.83 -19.64
CA ILE A 124 -0.48 -2.13 -20.74
C ILE A 124 0.23 -3.13 -21.66
N ARG A 125 0.87 -4.14 -21.07
CA ARG A 125 1.56 -5.22 -21.79
C ARG A 125 0.62 -6.28 -22.35
N GLY A 126 -0.68 -6.15 -22.12
CA GLY A 126 -1.72 -7.05 -22.64
C GLY A 126 -1.76 -8.43 -21.97
N THR A 127 -1.14 -8.60 -20.79
CA THR A 127 -1.13 -9.87 -20.05
C THR A 127 -2.27 -9.99 -19.04
N ALA A 128 -3.02 -8.91 -18.79
CA ALA A 128 -4.19 -8.89 -17.92
C ALA A 128 -5.36 -8.10 -18.52
N PRO A 129 -6.63 -8.45 -18.21
CA PRO A 129 -7.79 -7.69 -18.68
C PRO A 129 -7.91 -6.34 -17.98
N ALA A 130 -8.31 -5.32 -18.74
CA ALA A 130 -8.60 -3.99 -18.21
C ALA A 130 -10.04 -3.89 -17.66
N TYR A 131 -10.19 -3.28 -16.49
CA TYR A 131 -11.50 -2.80 -16.03
C TYR A 131 -11.78 -1.40 -16.61
N PRO A 132 -13.04 -1.08 -16.93
CA PRO A 132 -13.39 0.25 -17.38
C PRO A 132 -13.20 1.27 -16.26
N LEU A 133 -12.94 2.53 -16.61
CA LEU A 133 -12.87 3.63 -15.65
C LEU A 133 -14.18 3.79 -14.84
N THR A 134 -15.30 3.29 -15.37
CA THR A 134 -16.61 3.28 -14.74
C THR A 134 -16.80 2.16 -13.72
N ALA A 135 -15.78 1.32 -13.49
CA ALA A 135 -15.90 0.21 -12.55
C ALA A 135 -16.28 0.68 -11.14
N GLY A 136 -17.23 -0.02 -10.54
CA GLY A 136 -17.75 0.23 -9.19
C GLY A 136 -16.75 -0.17 -8.10
N ARG A 137 -17.04 0.24 -6.86
CA ARG A 137 -16.22 -0.10 -5.67
C ARG A 137 -16.10 -1.61 -5.45
N ASP A 138 -17.20 -2.31 -5.62
CA ASP A 138 -17.34 -3.75 -5.51
C ASP A 138 -16.56 -4.50 -6.59
N GLU A 139 -16.61 -4.04 -7.84
CA GLU A 139 -15.83 -4.61 -8.94
C GLU A 139 -14.32 -4.43 -8.71
N ILE A 140 -13.90 -3.24 -8.27
CA ILE A 140 -12.50 -2.95 -7.95
C ILE A 140 -12.03 -3.80 -6.76
N PHE A 141 -12.85 -3.90 -5.70
CA PHE A 141 -12.53 -4.70 -4.53
C PHE A 141 -12.40 -6.18 -4.87
N HIS A 142 -13.36 -6.75 -5.60
CA HIS A 142 -13.30 -8.14 -6.05
C HIS A 142 -12.05 -8.40 -6.89
N TYR A 143 -11.72 -7.47 -7.78
CA TYR A 143 -10.53 -7.56 -8.60
C TYR A 143 -9.23 -7.53 -7.77
N GLN A 144 -9.10 -6.58 -6.83
CA GLN A 144 -7.94 -6.47 -5.94
C GLN A 144 -7.78 -7.73 -5.08
N ALA A 145 -8.88 -8.27 -4.55
CA ALA A 145 -8.88 -9.48 -3.74
C ALA A 145 -8.53 -10.74 -4.54
N ALA A 146 -8.98 -10.84 -5.80
CA ALA A 146 -8.75 -11.99 -6.68
C ALA A 146 -7.31 -12.07 -7.21
N SER A 147 -6.68 -10.93 -7.50
CA SER A 147 -5.27 -10.91 -7.95
C SER A 147 -4.27 -11.23 -6.82
N GLU A 148 -4.70 -11.18 -5.55
CA GLU A 148 -3.90 -11.58 -4.39
C GLU A 148 -4.23 -12.98 -3.85
N SER A 149 -5.19 -13.67 -4.46
CA SER A 149 -5.51 -15.05 -4.10
C SER A 149 -4.57 -16.03 -4.79
N ASP A 150 -3.31 -16.06 -4.35
CA ASP A 150 -2.53 -17.29 -4.31
C ASP A 150 -1.17 -17.08 -3.63
N THR A 151 -0.73 -18.08 -2.87
CA THR A 151 0.60 -18.26 -2.23
C THR A 151 0.84 -17.83 -0.78
N GLY A 152 -0.20 -17.53 0.00
CA GLY A 152 -0.08 -17.47 1.47
C GLY A 152 -0.25 -18.86 2.09
N GLY A 153 0.77 -19.72 2.02
CA GLY A 153 0.76 -21.01 2.73
C GLY A 153 0.49 -20.84 4.23
N ASP A 154 0.23 -21.96 4.92
CA ASP A 154 -0.06 -22.15 6.36
C ASP A 154 1.05 -21.59 7.30
N CYS A 155 1.48 -20.34 7.12
CA CYS A 155 2.58 -19.68 7.83
C CYS A 155 2.35 -19.56 9.32
N LEU A 156 1.07 -19.63 9.73
CA LEU A 156 0.63 -19.54 11.11
C LEU A 156 0.30 -20.89 11.73
N GLN A 157 0.34 -21.99 10.97
CA GLN A 157 -0.01 -23.31 11.49
C GLN A 157 0.89 -23.69 12.68
N GLY A 158 0.27 -23.83 13.85
CA GLY A 158 0.96 -24.17 15.09
C GLY A 158 1.76 -23.02 15.74
N LYS A 159 1.79 -21.83 15.13
CA LYS A 159 2.45 -20.64 15.70
C LYS A 159 1.62 -20.03 16.82
N ARG A 160 2.29 -19.48 17.84
CA ARG A 160 1.66 -18.78 18.97
C ARG A 160 1.60 -17.29 18.68
N VAL A 161 0.41 -16.76 18.43
CA VAL A 161 0.19 -15.35 18.14
C VAL A 161 -0.51 -14.68 19.31
N GLY A 162 0.08 -13.62 19.83
CA GLY A 162 -0.56 -12.77 20.85
C GLY A 162 -1.18 -11.53 20.22
N VAL A 163 -2.33 -11.08 20.74
CA VAL A 163 -2.97 -9.83 20.29
C VAL A 163 -3.08 -8.85 21.46
N ILE A 164 -2.53 -7.64 21.28
CA ILE A 164 -2.64 -6.55 22.26
C ILE A 164 -3.51 -5.46 21.65
N SER A 165 -4.73 -5.31 22.15
CA SER A 165 -5.58 -4.16 21.82
C SER A 165 -6.41 -3.72 23.01
N ARG A 166 -6.65 -2.41 23.10
CA ARG A 166 -7.58 -1.80 24.07
C ARG A 166 -9.03 -1.98 23.64
N ASP A 167 -9.28 -2.21 22.36
CA ASP A 167 -10.59 -2.51 21.82
C ASP A 167 -10.84 -4.04 21.89
N PRO A 168 -11.75 -4.50 22.75
CA PRO A 168 -12.03 -5.93 22.91
C PRO A 168 -12.74 -6.55 21.70
N VAL A 169 -13.41 -5.75 20.86
CA VAL A 169 -14.04 -6.22 19.62
C VAL A 169 -12.97 -6.42 18.56
N TYR A 170 -12.12 -5.40 18.35
CA TYR A 170 -11.01 -5.48 17.40
C TYR A 170 -10.03 -6.59 17.76
N ARG A 171 -9.70 -6.76 19.05
CA ARG A 171 -8.89 -7.88 19.54
C ARG A 171 -9.46 -9.24 19.14
N ARG A 172 -10.75 -9.48 19.44
CA ARG A 172 -11.41 -10.76 19.15
C ARG A 172 -11.47 -11.03 17.65
N MET A 173 -11.66 -10.00 16.83
CA MET A 173 -11.62 -10.11 15.38
C MET A 173 -10.24 -10.59 14.90
N LEU A 174 -9.16 -9.94 15.36
CA LEU A 174 -7.79 -10.35 15.01
C LEU A 174 -7.44 -11.75 15.51
N GLU A 175 -7.83 -12.10 16.74
CA GLU A 175 -7.66 -13.44 17.30
C GLU A 175 -8.35 -14.50 16.43
N ALA A 176 -9.62 -14.26 16.04
CA ALA A 176 -10.36 -15.16 15.16
C ALA A 176 -9.71 -15.29 13.76
N LEU A 177 -9.19 -14.20 13.21
CA LEU A 177 -8.49 -14.19 11.92
C LEU A 177 -7.21 -15.03 11.95
N VAL A 178 -6.37 -14.88 12.97
CA VAL A 178 -5.13 -15.69 13.04
C VAL A 178 -5.43 -17.15 13.38
N GLN A 179 -6.46 -17.42 14.19
CA GLN A 179 -6.91 -18.79 14.48
C GLN A 179 -7.47 -19.50 13.25
N SER A 180 -8.19 -18.80 12.37
CA SER A 180 -8.70 -19.39 11.13
C SER A 180 -7.56 -19.83 10.18
N ARG A 181 -6.35 -19.30 10.37
CA ARG A 181 -5.11 -19.70 9.69
C ARG A 181 -4.22 -20.65 10.51
N GLY A 182 -4.76 -21.29 11.54
CA GLY A 182 -4.08 -22.34 12.30
C GLY A 182 -3.19 -21.87 13.47
N ALA A 183 -3.21 -20.58 13.82
CA ALA A 183 -2.48 -20.07 14.98
C ALA A 183 -3.11 -20.50 16.31
N LEU A 184 -2.27 -20.64 17.33
CA LEU A 184 -2.66 -20.74 18.73
C LEU A 184 -2.60 -19.34 19.36
N ILE A 185 -3.60 -18.96 20.14
CA ILE A 185 -3.58 -17.66 20.82
C ILE A 185 -2.64 -17.70 22.03
N ALA A 186 -1.64 -16.82 22.01
CA ALA A 186 -0.70 -16.66 23.10
C ALA A 186 -1.31 -15.80 24.22
N SER A 187 -1.09 -16.22 25.46
CA SER A 187 -1.50 -15.43 26.63
C SER A 187 -0.57 -14.23 26.83
N ALA A 188 -1.15 -13.07 27.12
CA ALA A 188 -0.40 -11.87 27.52
C ALA A 188 0.48 -12.08 28.76
N ALA A 189 0.18 -13.06 29.62
CA ALA A 189 1.02 -13.39 30.78
C ALA A 189 2.32 -14.11 30.40
N ARG A 190 2.44 -14.65 29.17
CA ARG A 190 3.60 -15.41 28.69
C ARG A 190 4.15 -14.83 27.39
N ARG A 191 4.44 -13.52 27.40
CA ARG A 191 4.91 -12.76 26.22
C ARG A 191 6.07 -13.40 25.47
N ALA A 192 7.05 -13.92 26.20
CA ALA A 192 8.25 -14.53 25.62
C ALA A 192 8.00 -15.85 24.88
N LEU A 193 6.80 -16.45 25.00
CA LEU A 193 6.46 -17.71 24.33
C LEU A 193 5.63 -17.51 23.06
N ALA A 194 5.37 -16.26 22.64
CA ALA A 194 4.70 -15.97 21.39
C ALA A 194 5.74 -15.92 20.26
N ASP A 195 5.40 -16.50 19.12
CA ASP A 195 6.16 -16.35 17.87
C ASP A 195 5.95 -14.96 17.26
N LEU A 196 4.79 -14.34 17.52
CA LEU A 196 4.39 -13.04 16.96
C LEU A 196 3.42 -12.31 17.90
N TRP A 197 3.55 -10.99 17.99
CA TRP A 197 2.56 -10.09 18.56
C TRP A 197 1.91 -9.22 17.49
N LEU A 198 0.57 -9.18 17.46
CA LEU A 198 -0.20 -8.16 16.78
C LEU A 198 -0.56 -7.08 17.80
N TYR A 199 -0.07 -5.86 17.60
CA TYR A 199 -0.23 -4.76 18.55
C TYR A 199 -1.08 -3.65 17.92
N ASP A 200 -2.25 -3.38 18.49
CA ASP A 200 -3.04 -2.20 18.17
C ASP A 200 -2.37 -0.92 18.67
N LEU A 201 -1.90 -0.12 17.73
CA LEU A 201 -1.13 1.09 17.97
C LEU A 201 -2.02 2.33 18.16
N ASP A 202 -3.35 2.21 18.11
CA ASP A 202 -4.24 3.34 18.33
C ASP A 202 -4.78 3.43 19.77
N PRO A 203 -4.83 4.63 20.36
CA PRO A 203 -4.27 5.89 19.86
C PRO A 203 -2.74 5.96 20.10
N TRP A 204 -2.02 6.48 19.10
CA TRP A 204 -0.55 6.42 19.04
C TRP A 204 0.15 7.06 20.23
N ASP A 205 -0.30 8.25 20.66
CA ASP A 205 0.25 8.99 21.79
C ASP A 205 0.31 8.16 23.07
N VAL A 206 -0.71 7.35 23.32
CA VAL A 206 -0.77 6.52 24.53
C VAL A 206 0.00 5.21 24.37
N VAL A 207 0.07 4.66 23.15
CA VAL A 207 0.82 3.41 22.90
C VAL A 207 2.32 3.67 22.85
N GLN A 208 2.76 4.80 22.29
CA GLN A 208 4.16 5.20 22.20
C GLN A 208 4.85 5.18 23.57
N SER A 209 4.25 5.81 24.59
CA SER A 209 4.82 5.80 25.95
C SER A 209 4.93 4.39 26.54
N ARG A 210 4.04 3.47 26.16
CA ARG A 210 4.11 2.07 26.62
C ARG A 210 5.23 1.32 25.93
N LEU A 211 5.38 1.47 24.61
CA LEU A 211 6.46 0.83 23.85
C LEU A 211 7.84 1.27 24.39
N MET A 212 8.01 2.55 24.70
CA MET A 212 9.24 3.06 25.33
C MET A 212 9.59 2.38 26.67
N LEU A 213 8.59 1.90 27.41
CA LEU A 213 8.78 1.26 28.72
C LEU A 213 8.97 -0.26 28.64
N LEU A 214 8.62 -0.89 27.52
CA LEU A 214 8.50 -2.34 27.43
C LEU A 214 9.80 -3.05 27.02
N GLY A 215 10.82 -2.33 26.55
CA GLY A 215 12.12 -2.91 26.18
C GLY A 215 12.06 -3.74 24.88
N GLU A 216 12.89 -4.78 24.77
CA GLU A 216 12.86 -5.67 23.61
C GLU A 216 11.56 -6.48 23.53
N HIS A 217 10.99 -6.51 22.33
CA HIS A 217 9.79 -7.27 22.02
C HIS A 217 10.12 -8.53 21.21
N PRO A 218 9.37 -9.64 21.38
CA PRO A 218 9.29 -10.64 20.33
C PRO A 218 8.77 -9.98 19.06
N VAL A 219 8.92 -10.65 17.92
CA VAL A 219 8.44 -10.18 16.61
C VAL A 219 7.06 -9.51 16.74
N CYS A 220 6.96 -8.26 16.30
CA CYS A 220 5.84 -7.38 16.58
C CYS A 220 5.35 -6.70 15.29
N ILE A 221 4.07 -6.88 14.97
CA ILE A 221 3.39 -6.18 13.89
C ILE A 221 2.37 -5.22 14.49
N GLY A 222 2.52 -3.94 14.19
CA GLY A 222 1.63 -2.87 14.61
C GLY A 222 0.41 -2.74 13.70
N MET A 223 -0.76 -2.52 14.27
CA MET A 223 -2.01 -2.23 13.56
C MET A 223 -2.39 -0.78 13.79
N MET A 224 -2.49 0.03 12.73
CA MET A 224 -2.75 1.48 12.80
C MET A 224 -3.91 1.91 11.90
N GLY A 225 -4.82 2.74 12.41
CA GLY A 225 -5.88 3.33 11.62
C GLY A 225 -5.34 4.28 10.55
N LEU A 226 -4.53 5.26 10.98
CA LEU A 226 -3.85 6.22 10.11
C LEU A 226 -2.33 6.03 10.25
N ALA A 227 -1.75 5.30 9.30
CA ALA A 227 -0.33 4.96 9.31
C ALA A 227 0.49 6.03 8.59
N HIS A 228 0.69 7.19 9.22
CA HIS A 228 1.57 8.25 8.73
C HIS A 228 3.03 7.77 8.70
N PRO A 229 3.86 8.14 7.69
CA PRO A 229 5.26 7.69 7.60
C PRO A 229 6.08 7.97 8.86
N GLU A 230 5.94 9.17 9.42
CA GLU A 230 6.60 9.59 10.66
C GLU A 230 6.24 8.68 11.85
N THR A 231 4.98 8.28 11.96
CA THR A 231 4.49 7.39 13.02
C THR A 231 4.94 5.95 12.80
N ILE A 232 4.97 5.48 11.55
CA ILE A 232 5.52 4.16 11.19
C ILE A 232 7.00 4.11 11.55
N THR A 233 7.76 5.15 11.20
CA THR A 233 9.19 5.26 11.51
C THR A 233 9.41 5.28 13.03
N ALA A 234 8.62 6.06 13.77
CA ALA A 234 8.68 6.08 15.23
C ALA A 234 8.33 4.71 15.85
N ALA A 235 7.33 4.00 15.34
CA ALA A 235 6.97 2.65 15.79
C ALA A 235 8.12 1.65 15.55
N ARG A 236 8.77 1.72 14.39
CA ARG A 236 9.94 0.89 14.07
C ARG A 236 11.11 1.13 15.01
N LEU A 237 11.40 2.39 15.32
CA LEU A 237 12.44 2.76 16.29
C LEU A 237 12.14 2.24 17.71
N LEU A 238 10.86 1.98 18.01
CA LEU A 238 10.41 1.43 19.29
C LEU A 238 10.20 -0.09 19.27
N GLY A 239 10.73 -0.80 18.25
CA GLY A 239 10.73 -2.25 18.19
C GLY A 239 9.51 -2.89 17.53
N VAL A 240 8.73 -2.15 16.74
CA VAL A 240 7.69 -2.71 15.87
C VAL A 240 8.30 -3.07 14.51
N ASP A 241 8.34 -4.35 14.15
CA ASP A 241 9.00 -4.82 12.92
C ASP A 241 8.28 -4.37 11.65
N ALA A 242 6.94 -4.34 11.67
CA ALA A 242 6.13 -3.86 10.55
C ALA A 242 4.83 -3.23 11.02
N VAL A 243 4.25 -2.34 10.20
CA VAL A 243 2.96 -1.70 10.47
C VAL A 243 2.00 -2.00 9.34
N VAL A 244 0.78 -2.44 9.69
CA VAL A 244 -0.33 -2.69 8.76
C VAL A 244 -1.48 -1.75 9.08
N CYS A 245 -2.11 -1.20 8.04
CA CYS A 245 -3.26 -0.34 8.22
C CYS A 245 -4.50 -1.15 8.63
N LYS A 246 -5.30 -0.68 9.59
CA LYS A 246 -6.49 -1.41 10.07
C LYS A 246 -7.55 -1.64 8.99
N VAL A 247 -7.57 -0.78 7.98
CA VAL A 247 -8.47 -0.88 6.82
C VAL A 247 -7.81 -1.55 5.62
N ALA A 248 -6.59 -2.08 5.78
CA ALA A 248 -5.97 -2.89 4.76
C ALA A 248 -6.76 -4.20 4.53
N PRO A 249 -6.71 -4.78 3.32
CA PRO A 249 -7.21 -6.12 3.07
C PRO A 249 -6.56 -7.14 4.01
N GLU A 250 -7.29 -8.21 4.33
CA GLU A 250 -6.81 -9.32 5.17
C GLU A 250 -5.52 -9.93 4.61
N GLN A 251 -5.40 -9.99 3.29
CA GLN A 251 -4.25 -10.50 2.56
C GLN A 251 -2.97 -9.74 2.92
N GLU A 252 -3.02 -8.40 2.99
CA GLU A 252 -1.87 -7.55 3.34
C GLU A 252 -1.36 -7.88 4.74
N LEU A 253 -2.26 -8.14 5.70
CA LEU A 253 -1.89 -8.58 7.04
C LEU A 253 -1.13 -9.91 6.99
N PHE A 254 -1.65 -10.93 6.30
CA PHE A 254 -1.01 -12.25 6.28
C PHE A 254 0.29 -12.31 5.46
N GLN A 255 0.39 -11.52 4.39
CA GLN A 255 1.66 -11.35 3.67
C GLN A 255 2.71 -10.69 4.57
N THR A 256 2.32 -9.68 5.35
CA THR A 256 3.20 -9.02 6.30
C THR A 256 3.63 -9.99 7.39
N ILE A 257 2.70 -10.75 7.98
CA ILE A 257 2.98 -11.81 8.96
C ILE A 257 4.01 -12.80 8.42
N SER A 258 3.78 -13.33 7.22
CA SER A 258 4.66 -14.32 6.58
C SER A 258 6.08 -13.77 6.40
N ARG A 259 6.19 -12.55 5.86
CA ARG A 259 7.48 -11.88 5.63
C ARG A 259 8.23 -11.63 6.94
N THR A 260 7.55 -11.11 7.95
CA THR A 260 8.19 -10.75 9.23
C THR A 260 8.66 -12.01 9.97
N LEU A 261 7.87 -13.08 9.99
CA LEU A 261 8.27 -14.35 10.60
C LEU A 261 9.47 -14.99 9.87
N GLN A 262 9.51 -14.92 8.54
CA GLN A 262 10.66 -15.39 7.75
C GLN A 262 11.94 -14.60 8.09
N GLN A 263 11.85 -13.28 8.17
CA GLN A 263 12.99 -12.41 8.51
C GLN A 263 13.52 -12.67 9.93
N ALA A 264 12.63 -12.95 10.88
CA ALA A 264 13.00 -13.29 12.25
C ALA A 264 13.67 -14.67 12.40
N THR A 265 13.47 -15.57 11.43
CA THR A 265 14.09 -16.92 11.43
C THR A 265 15.54 -16.88 10.91
N ILE A 266 15.92 -15.85 10.15
CA ILE A 266 17.29 -15.67 9.67
C ILE A 266 18.13 -15.09 10.81
N PRO A 267 19.23 -15.75 11.25
CA PRO A 267 20.10 -15.21 12.28
C PRO A 267 20.61 -13.83 11.84
N ARG A 268 20.41 -12.79 12.65
CA ARG A 268 21.12 -11.52 12.43
C ARG A 268 22.60 -11.83 12.56
N ALA A 269 23.36 -11.67 11.47
CA ALA A 269 24.80 -11.78 11.52
C ALA A 269 25.30 -10.72 12.50
N ASP A 270 25.97 -11.15 13.56
CA ASP A 270 26.63 -10.25 14.50
C ASP A 270 27.67 -9.43 13.72
N CYS A 271 27.47 -8.11 13.67
CA CYS A 271 28.48 -7.14 13.24
C CYS A 271 29.42 -6.81 14.40
#